data_AF-A0A7V2QHS8-F1
#
_entry.id   AF-A0A7V2QHS8-F1
#
_cell.length_a   1.000
_cell.length_b   1.000
_cell.length_c   1.000
_cell.angle_alpha   90.00
_cell.angle_beta   90.00
_cell.angle_gamma   90.00
#
_symmetry.space_group_name_H-M   'P 1'
#
loop_
_entity.id
_entity.type
_entity.pdbx_description
1 polymer ?
#
loop_
_entity_poly.entity_id
_entity_poly.type
_entity_poly.pdbx_seq_one_letter_code
_entity_poly.pdbx_strand_id
1 'polypeptide(L)'
;TVAPIAATRLTREILPPDLHDRLKPEFVAPLVLYLCSEQCPVSGRIYNAGGGVYGRAAVVSGPGVHIGEGEPPTPEEVAAHWDRIVSLEGAQEYPDANAALMAMLAGEQEGKEAREQGVEGSKEAGKRGLSVRAVFEGLADRFRADKAAGVDVVFQFSISGPGGGDWFVVVKDQTCTVEEGVHPSPTTTLKMADGDFLALVEGKLSAMQAFSTGKLKIEGDLMKSQLVQRLFGL
;
A
#
# COMPACT_ATOMS: atom_id res chain seq x y z
N THR A 1 19.69 3.64 0.38
CA THR A 1 20.81 4.32 -0.32
C THR A 1 21.06 5.68 0.30
N VAL A 2 22.33 6.08 0.43
CA VAL A 2 22.69 7.45 0.85
C VAL A 2 23.45 8.12 -0.30
N ALA A 3 23.03 9.32 -0.66
CA ALA A 3 23.71 10.21 -1.60
C ALA A 3 24.46 11.27 -0.78
N PRO A 4 25.75 11.05 -0.48
CA PRO A 4 26.52 11.96 0.36
C PRO A 4 26.97 13.19 -0.42
N ILE A 5 26.94 14.35 0.25
CA ILE A 5 27.57 15.58 -0.22
C ILE A 5 28.71 15.89 0.75
N ALA A 6 29.94 15.73 0.28
CA ALA A 6 31.14 16.02 1.05
C ALA A 6 32.20 16.70 0.18
N ALA A 7 33.00 17.56 0.81
CA ALA A 7 34.19 18.12 0.17
C ALA A 7 35.22 17.01 -0.05
N THR A 8 35.80 16.97 -1.25
CA THR A 8 36.85 16.02 -1.60
C THR A 8 38.17 16.76 -1.79
N ARG A 9 39.28 16.03 -1.81
CA ARG A 9 40.59 16.62 -2.14
C ARG A 9 40.60 17.29 -3.52
N LEU A 10 39.79 16.80 -4.47
CA LEU A 10 39.69 17.35 -5.83
C LEU A 10 38.92 18.69 -5.87
N THR A 11 37.93 18.88 -4.99
CA THR A 11 37.06 20.07 -5.00
C THR A 11 37.49 21.16 -4.01
N ARG A 12 38.59 20.94 -3.28
CA ARG A 12 39.09 21.80 -2.20
C ARG A 12 39.55 23.18 -2.66
N GLU A 13 40.06 23.33 -3.88
CA GLU A 13 40.53 24.64 -4.35
C GLU A 13 39.40 25.45 -5.04
N ILE A 14 38.25 24.81 -5.24
CA ILE A 14 37.10 25.38 -5.98
C ILE A 14 36.04 25.89 -5.01
N LEU A 15 35.87 25.24 -3.87
CA LEU A 15 34.84 25.58 -2.89
C LEU A 15 35.31 26.71 -1.95
N PRO A 16 34.40 27.62 -1.56
CA PRO A 16 34.67 28.62 -0.53
C PRO A 16 35.08 27.99 0.82
N PRO A 17 35.98 28.62 1.59
CA PRO A 17 36.48 28.06 2.86
C PRO A 17 35.40 27.76 3.90
N ASP A 18 34.37 28.59 3.98
CA ASP A 18 33.22 28.42 4.88
C ASP A 18 32.37 27.18 4.54
N LEU A 19 32.36 26.78 3.26
CA LEU A 19 31.63 25.60 2.82
C LEU A 19 32.39 24.31 3.11
N HIS A 20 33.73 24.34 3.17
CA HIS A 20 34.53 23.16 3.51
C HIS A 20 34.23 22.63 4.90
N ASP A 21 34.08 23.54 5.87
CA ASP A 21 33.82 23.16 7.25
C ASP A 21 32.44 22.52 7.43
N ARG A 22 31.49 22.84 6.56
CA ARG A 22 30.13 22.30 6.57
C ARG A 22 29.99 21.02 5.77
N LEU A 23 30.85 20.80 4.78
CA LEU A 23 30.82 19.62 3.90
C LEU A 23 31.78 18.52 4.34
N LYS A 24 32.09 18.43 5.63
CA LYS A 24 32.92 17.34 6.14
C LYS A 24 32.14 16.01 6.23
N PRO A 25 32.78 14.85 6.10
CA PRO A 25 32.12 13.54 6.19
C PRO A 25 31.36 13.31 7.51
N GLU A 26 31.72 14.00 8.59
CA GLU A 26 31.04 13.94 9.89
C GLU A 26 29.60 14.46 9.83
N PHE A 27 29.24 15.24 8.80
CA PHE A 27 27.85 15.63 8.53
C PHE A 27 27.06 14.56 7.77
N VAL A 28 27.69 13.45 7.39
CA VAL A 28 27.04 12.30 6.74
C VAL A 28 26.94 11.12 7.70
N ALA A 29 27.99 10.88 8.50
CA ALA A 29 28.11 9.72 9.37
C ALA A 29 26.91 9.48 10.31
N PRO A 30 26.31 10.51 10.98
CA PRO A 30 25.18 10.30 11.88
C PRO A 30 23.96 9.69 11.19
N LEU A 31 23.62 10.13 9.97
CA LEU A 31 22.49 9.55 9.22
C LEU A 31 22.77 8.09 8.88
N VAL A 32 24.00 7.77 8.45
CA VAL A 32 24.39 6.39 8.13
C VAL A 32 24.28 5.50 9.37
N LEU A 33 24.81 5.94 10.51
CA LEU A 33 24.73 5.21 11.77
C LEU A 33 23.28 4.99 12.20
N TYR A 34 22.43 6.01 12.09
CA TYR A 34 21.01 5.88 12.41
C TYR A 34 20.31 4.87 11.49
N LEU A 35 20.50 4.96 10.18
CA LEU A 35 19.92 4.04 9.20
C LEU A 35 20.38 2.58 9.39
N CYS A 36 21.56 2.36 9.96
CA CYS A 36 22.07 1.03 10.29
C CYS A 36 21.64 0.54 11.69
N SER A 37 21.00 1.38 12.50
CA SER A 37 20.57 1.01 13.85
C SER A 37 19.23 0.28 13.84
N GLU A 38 19.02 -0.60 14.83
CA GLU A 38 17.72 -1.26 15.06
C GLU A 38 16.58 -0.28 15.40
N GLN A 39 16.92 0.95 15.78
CA GLN A 39 15.95 2.00 16.09
C GLN A 39 15.41 2.69 14.83
N CYS A 40 15.97 2.43 13.64
CA CYS A 40 15.48 3.01 12.40
C CYS A 40 14.19 2.32 11.94
N PRO A 41 13.04 3.03 11.86
CA PRO A 41 11.76 2.42 11.53
C PRO A 41 11.58 2.15 10.03
N VAL A 42 12.58 2.49 9.21
CA VAL A 42 12.45 2.53 7.74
C VAL A 42 13.63 1.87 7.06
N SER A 43 13.37 1.18 5.94
CA SER A 43 14.38 0.59 5.06
C SER A 43 14.05 0.89 3.59
N GLY A 44 14.98 0.61 2.67
CA GLY A 44 14.76 0.71 1.22
C GLY A 44 14.66 2.13 0.65
N ARG A 45 14.89 3.18 1.45
CA ARG A 45 14.74 4.59 1.02
C ARG A 45 16.07 5.23 0.57
N ILE A 46 15.96 6.34 -0.16
CA ILE A 46 17.09 7.15 -0.61
C ILE A 46 17.15 8.44 0.23
N TYR A 47 18.35 8.83 0.65
CA TYR A 47 18.55 10.05 1.43
C TYR A 47 19.74 10.85 0.92
N ASN A 48 19.59 12.16 0.89
CA ASN A 48 20.66 13.14 0.72
C ASN A 48 21.19 13.54 2.09
N ALA A 49 22.51 13.59 2.25
CA ALA A 49 23.15 13.99 3.50
C ALA A 49 24.43 14.79 3.27
N GLY A 50 24.57 15.92 3.95
CA GLY A 50 25.78 16.74 3.95
C GLY A 50 25.49 18.20 4.33
N GLY A 51 26.48 18.96 4.80
CA GLY A 51 26.24 20.39 5.08
C GLY A 51 25.40 20.67 6.33
N GLY A 52 25.05 19.64 7.10
CA GLY A 52 24.00 19.68 8.12
C GLY A 52 22.57 19.55 7.57
N VAL A 53 22.41 19.30 6.27
CA VAL A 53 21.13 19.08 5.61
C VAL A 53 20.92 17.57 5.40
N TYR A 54 19.75 17.10 5.80
CA TYR A 54 19.32 15.73 5.62
C TYR A 54 17.95 15.73 4.97
N GLY A 55 17.82 15.08 3.82
CA GLY A 55 16.59 15.08 3.04
C GLY A 55 16.30 13.71 2.45
N ARG A 56 15.03 13.35 2.36
CA ARG A 56 14.61 12.17 1.62
C ARG A 56 14.61 12.46 0.13
N ALA A 57 15.16 11.55 -0.65
CA ALA A 57 14.97 11.50 -2.10
C ALA A 57 14.07 10.30 -2.44
N ALA A 58 13.19 10.47 -3.42
CA ALA A 58 12.25 9.45 -3.86
C ALA A 58 12.00 9.59 -5.36
N VAL A 59 11.69 8.47 -6.01
CA VAL A 59 11.10 8.45 -7.35
C VAL A 59 9.59 8.52 -7.19
N VAL A 60 8.96 9.43 -7.92
CA VAL A 60 7.51 9.60 -7.91
C VAL A 60 6.98 9.46 -9.33
N SER A 61 5.72 9.05 -9.43
CA SER A 61 4.99 9.00 -10.69
C SER A 61 3.80 9.95 -10.62
N GLY A 62 3.59 10.72 -11.68
CA GLY A 62 2.37 11.52 -11.84
C GLY A 62 1.12 10.63 -11.98
N PRO A 63 -0.08 11.23 -11.86
CA PRO A 63 -1.35 10.49 -11.95
C PRO A 63 -1.61 9.88 -13.33
N GLY A 64 -0.95 10.39 -14.39
CA GLY A 64 -1.17 9.96 -15.76
C GLY A 64 -2.54 10.39 -16.32
N VAL A 65 -2.86 9.88 -17.50
CA VAL A 65 -4.13 10.13 -18.20
C VAL A 65 -4.51 8.89 -18.99
N HIS A 66 -5.79 8.54 -18.96
CA HIS A 66 -6.34 7.49 -19.81
C HIS A 66 -6.65 8.08 -21.20
N ILE A 67 -6.07 7.49 -22.24
CA ILE A 67 -6.26 7.89 -23.65
C ILE A 67 -6.57 6.63 -24.45
N GLY A 68 -7.48 6.72 -25.42
CA GLY A 68 -7.76 5.64 -26.38
C GLY A 68 -9.06 4.86 -26.14
N GLU A 69 -9.82 5.11 -25.06
CA GLU A 69 -11.17 4.54 -24.82
C GLU A 69 -11.35 3.05 -25.17
N GLY A 70 -10.33 2.20 -24.93
CA GLY A 70 -10.37 0.76 -25.21
C GLY A 70 -9.69 0.34 -26.52
N GLU A 71 -9.26 1.28 -27.35
CA GLU A 71 -8.37 1.09 -28.50
C GLU A 71 -7.00 1.78 -28.26
N PRO A 72 -5.92 1.35 -28.95
CA PRO A 72 -4.63 2.04 -28.85
C PRO A 72 -4.72 3.48 -29.39
N PRO A 73 -4.28 4.50 -28.63
CA PRO A 73 -4.31 5.89 -29.09
C PRO A 73 -3.28 6.12 -30.21
N THR A 74 -3.59 7.07 -31.08
CA THR A 74 -2.66 7.58 -32.11
C THR A 74 -1.56 8.43 -31.48
N PRO A 75 -0.38 8.56 -32.13
CA PRO A 75 0.67 9.48 -31.68
C PRO A 75 0.19 10.93 -31.51
N GLU A 76 -0.71 11.39 -32.39
CA GLU A 76 -1.29 12.72 -32.36
C GLU A 76 -2.17 12.92 -31.12
N GLU A 77 -2.96 11.91 -30.72
CA GLU A 77 -3.76 11.94 -29.49
C GLU A 77 -2.88 11.96 -28.24
N VAL A 78 -1.78 11.21 -28.23
CA VAL A 78 -0.78 11.25 -27.15
C VAL A 78 -0.16 12.65 -27.07
N ALA A 79 0.23 13.23 -28.20
CA ALA A 79 0.80 14.57 -28.26
C ALA A 79 -0.18 15.65 -27.77
N ALA A 80 -1.47 15.52 -28.11
CA ALA A 80 -2.51 16.45 -27.66
C ALA A 80 -2.72 16.44 -26.13
N HIS A 81 -2.32 15.37 -25.44
CA HIS A 81 -2.44 15.23 -23.98
C HIS A 81 -1.10 15.34 -23.26
N TRP A 82 -0.03 15.75 -23.94
CA TRP A 82 1.33 15.73 -23.40
C TRP A 82 1.48 16.45 -22.06
N ASP A 83 0.85 17.62 -21.90
CA ASP A 83 0.91 18.41 -20.65
C ASP A 83 0.36 17.62 -19.44
N ARG A 84 -0.69 16.81 -19.65
CA ARG A 84 -1.23 15.94 -18.60
C ARG A 84 -0.33 14.72 -18.34
N ILE A 85 0.27 14.16 -19.39
CA ILE A 85 1.16 13.00 -19.32
C ILE A 85 2.41 13.33 -18.49
N VAL A 86 3.00 14.51 -18.68
CA VAL A 86 4.24 14.90 -17.99
C VAL A 86 4.00 15.60 -16.64
N SER A 87 2.74 15.86 -16.27
CA SER A 87 2.43 16.52 -15.02
C SER A 87 2.83 15.67 -13.81
N LEU A 88 3.52 16.30 -12.87
CA LEU A 88 3.82 15.75 -11.54
C LEU A 88 2.92 16.33 -10.45
N GLU A 89 1.90 17.12 -10.83
CA GLU A 89 0.90 17.58 -9.86
C GLU A 89 0.12 16.37 -9.32
N GLY A 90 0.13 16.21 -8.00
CA GLY A 90 -0.43 15.02 -7.35
C GLY A 90 0.42 13.75 -7.48
N ALA A 91 1.68 13.86 -7.91
CA ALA A 91 2.57 12.71 -8.00
C ALA A 91 2.78 12.00 -6.66
N GLN A 92 2.84 10.67 -6.72
CA GLN A 92 3.02 9.81 -5.55
C GLN A 92 4.22 8.89 -5.72
N GLU A 93 4.79 8.46 -4.60
CA GLU A 93 5.81 7.42 -4.57
C GLU A 93 5.15 6.06 -4.43
N TYR A 94 5.66 5.08 -5.18
CA TYR A 94 5.22 3.70 -5.07
C TYR A 94 6.32 2.84 -4.45
N PRO A 95 5.99 2.02 -3.43
CA PRO A 95 6.98 1.18 -2.75
C PRO A 95 7.49 0.03 -3.64
N ASP A 96 6.72 -0.35 -4.66
CA ASP A 96 7.05 -1.42 -5.60
C ASP A 96 6.30 -1.26 -6.93
N ALA A 97 6.65 -2.10 -7.90
CA ALA A 97 6.05 -2.11 -9.23
C ALA A 97 4.56 -2.51 -9.23
N ASN A 98 4.12 -3.31 -8.25
CA ASN A 98 2.73 -3.76 -8.18
C ASN A 98 1.83 -2.60 -7.72
N ALA A 99 2.26 -1.84 -6.72
CA ALA A 99 1.57 -0.63 -6.28
C ALA A 99 1.46 0.40 -7.41
N ALA A 100 2.55 0.59 -8.18
CA ALA A 100 2.55 1.46 -9.35
C ALA A 100 1.57 0.98 -10.44
N LEU A 101 1.56 -0.32 -10.73
CA LEU A 101 0.65 -0.92 -11.71
C LEU A 101 -0.82 -0.81 -11.28
N MET A 102 -1.11 -1.06 -10.00
CA MET A 102 -2.47 -0.94 -9.47
C MET A 102 -2.99 0.50 -9.55
N ALA A 103 -2.16 1.47 -9.17
CA ALA A 103 -2.51 2.89 -9.30
C ALA A 103 -2.78 3.29 -10.76
N MET A 104 -2.01 2.76 -11.70
CA MET A 104 -2.23 2.95 -13.13
C MET A 104 -3.57 2.36 -13.59
N LEU A 105 -3.90 1.13 -13.17
CA LEU A 105 -5.14 0.45 -13.55
C LEU A 105 -6.39 1.06 -12.89
N ALA A 106 -6.25 1.69 -11.72
CA ALA A 106 -7.34 2.27 -10.97
C ALA A 106 -7.81 3.64 -11.48
N GLY A 107 -7.22 4.19 -12.55
CA GLY A 107 -7.29 5.62 -12.84
C GLY A 107 -8.68 6.26 -12.94
N GLU A 108 -8.70 7.57 -12.60
CA GLU A 108 -9.82 8.52 -12.64
C GLU A 108 -11.08 8.21 -11.80
N GLN A 109 -11.05 7.37 -10.76
CA GLN A 109 -12.12 7.40 -9.72
C GLN A 109 -11.86 8.40 -8.59
N GLU A 110 -10.61 8.78 -8.29
CA GLU A 110 -10.32 9.60 -7.09
C GLU A 110 -10.43 11.11 -7.30
N GLY A 111 -10.52 11.59 -8.55
CA GLY A 111 -10.61 13.03 -8.86
C GLY A 111 -11.96 13.69 -8.53
N LYS A 112 -13.02 12.92 -8.30
CA LYS A 112 -14.36 13.43 -7.97
C LYS A 112 -14.76 13.26 -6.51
N GLU A 113 -14.26 12.25 -5.79
CA GLU A 113 -14.74 11.96 -4.43
C GLU A 113 -14.05 12.78 -3.33
N ALA A 114 -12.82 13.27 -3.56
CA ALA A 114 -12.07 14.04 -2.57
C ALA A 114 -12.60 15.46 -2.29
N ARG A 115 -13.61 15.95 -3.04
CA ARG A 115 -14.16 17.31 -2.87
C ARG A 115 -15.49 17.41 -2.11
N GLU A 116 -16.17 16.31 -1.80
CA GLU A 116 -17.54 16.40 -1.24
C GLU A 116 -17.77 15.83 0.16
N GLN A 117 -16.81 15.17 0.81
CA GLN A 117 -17.08 14.57 2.13
C GLN A 117 -16.31 15.24 3.26
N GLY A 118 -16.62 16.53 3.43
CA GLY A 118 -16.55 17.20 4.72
C GLY A 118 -17.93 17.21 5.37
N VAL A 119 -18.04 16.47 6.48
CA VAL A 119 -18.97 16.67 7.62
C VAL A 119 -20.41 16.10 7.52
N GLU A 120 -20.67 15.21 8.51
CA GLU A 120 -21.96 14.79 9.12
C GLU A 120 -22.90 13.86 8.34
N GLY A 121 -23.44 12.76 8.89
CA GLY A 121 -23.47 12.36 10.29
C GLY A 121 -23.92 10.90 10.52
N SER A 122 -23.59 10.48 11.73
CA SER A 122 -23.92 9.28 12.49
C SER A 122 -25.39 8.82 12.46
N LYS A 123 -25.64 7.50 12.57
CA LYS A 123 -26.05 6.86 13.85
C LYS A 123 -26.29 5.34 13.78
N GLU A 124 -25.73 4.69 14.79
CA GLU A 124 -26.20 3.49 15.52
C GLU A 124 -26.48 2.18 14.78
N ALA A 125 -25.55 1.23 14.95
CA ALA A 125 -25.88 -0.09 15.46
C ALA A 125 -24.86 -0.52 16.53
N GLY A 126 -25.29 -0.45 17.79
CA GLY A 126 -24.93 -1.34 18.91
C GLY A 126 -23.46 -1.71 19.16
N LYS A 127 -22.93 -1.20 20.28
CA LYS A 127 -21.85 -1.83 21.06
C LYS A 127 -22.01 -3.36 21.16
N ARG A 128 -21.22 -4.09 20.38
CA ARG A 128 -20.61 -5.36 20.77
C ARG A 128 -19.14 -5.21 20.40
N GLY A 129 -18.23 -5.52 21.30
CA GLY A 129 -16.80 -5.47 20.97
C GLY A 129 -16.57 -6.29 19.71
N LEU A 130 -16.13 -5.64 18.63
CA LEU A 130 -15.72 -6.36 17.43
C LEU A 130 -14.60 -7.30 17.85
N SER A 131 -14.85 -8.60 17.74
CA SER A 131 -13.84 -9.63 17.88
C SER A 131 -13.64 -10.28 16.52
N VAL A 132 -12.43 -10.79 16.27
CA VAL A 132 -12.10 -11.48 15.01
C VAL A 132 -13.13 -12.58 14.72
N ARG A 133 -13.47 -13.38 15.74
CA ARG A 133 -14.51 -14.42 15.65
C ARG A 133 -15.87 -13.89 15.21
N ALA A 134 -16.35 -12.80 15.80
CA ALA A 134 -17.64 -12.21 15.44
C ALA A 134 -17.66 -11.68 14.00
N VAL A 135 -16.50 -11.24 13.47
CA VAL A 135 -16.37 -10.87 12.06
C VAL A 135 -16.55 -12.10 11.16
N PHE A 136 -15.88 -13.22 11.45
CA PHE A 136 -16.00 -14.44 10.65
C PHE A 136 -17.38 -15.09 10.74
N GLU A 137 -18.04 -15.06 11.91
CA GLU A 137 -19.42 -15.50 12.07
C GLU A 137 -20.40 -14.70 11.20
N GLY A 138 -20.15 -13.39 10.99
CA GLY A 138 -20.95 -12.52 10.13
C GLY A 138 -20.36 -12.30 8.72
N LEU A 139 -19.33 -13.05 8.33
CA LEU A 139 -18.65 -12.86 7.04
C LEU A 139 -19.46 -13.47 5.89
N ALA A 140 -20.11 -14.61 6.13
CA ALA A 140 -20.99 -15.24 5.16
C ALA A 140 -22.17 -14.33 4.77
N ASP A 141 -22.71 -13.56 5.71
CA ASP A 141 -23.80 -12.61 5.46
C ASP A 141 -23.38 -11.41 4.57
N ARG A 142 -22.08 -11.10 4.54
CA ARG A 142 -21.51 -10.04 3.68
C ARG A 142 -21.12 -10.52 2.29
N PHE A 143 -21.27 -11.82 2.02
CA PHE A 143 -20.86 -12.39 0.75
C PHE A 143 -21.74 -11.91 -0.41
N ARG A 144 -21.09 -11.36 -1.43
CA ARG A 144 -21.71 -10.87 -2.67
C ARG A 144 -21.69 -11.95 -3.75
N ALA A 145 -22.71 -12.79 -3.76
CA ALA A 145 -22.85 -13.90 -4.71
C ALA A 145 -22.83 -13.44 -6.18
N ASP A 146 -23.41 -12.27 -6.48
CA ASP A 146 -23.40 -11.64 -7.81
C ASP A 146 -21.99 -11.32 -8.33
N LYS A 147 -21.02 -11.13 -7.42
CA LYS A 147 -19.61 -10.88 -7.75
C LYS A 147 -18.76 -12.15 -7.79
N ALA A 148 -19.34 -13.31 -7.47
CA ALA A 148 -18.67 -14.60 -7.33
C ALA A 148 -18.82 -15.54 -8.54
N ALA A 149 -19.43 -15.09 -9.64
CA ALA A 149 -19.57 -15.89 -10.84
C ALA A 149 -18.19 -16.31 -11.40
N GLY A 150 -17.98 -17.62 -11.59
CA GLY A 150 -16.72 -18.18 -12.09
C GLY A 150 -15.57 -18.21 -11.07
N VAL A 151 -15.85 -17.95 -9.80
CA VAL A 151 -14.84 -17.94 -8.73
C VAL A 151 -14.82 -19.30 -8.01
N ASP A 152 -13.67 -19.98 -8.07
CA ASP A 152 -13.33 -21.15 -7.25
C ASP A 152 -12.00 -20.87 -6.54
N VAL A 153 -12.08 -20.62 -5.23
CA VAL A 153 -10.95 -20.18 -4.41
C VAL A 153 -11.17 -20.54 -2.95
N VAL A 154 -10.07 -20.89 -2.28
CA VAL A 154 -10.02 -21.05 -0.82
C VAL A 154 -9.12 -19.98 -0.23
N PHE A 155 -9.69 -19.09 0.58
CA PHE A 155 -8.96 -18.08 1.34
C PHE A 155 -8.68 -18.60 2.75
N GLN A 156 -7.42 -18.77 3.10
CA GLN A 156 -7.00 -18.98 4.48
C GLN A 156 -6.74 -17.63 5.13
N PHE A 157 -7.28 -17.41 6.31
CA PHE A 157 -6.97 -16.30 7.19
C PHE A 157 -6.23 -16.86 8.41
N SER A 158 -5.05 -16.31 8.71
CA SER A 158 -4.28 -16.64 9.90
C SER A 158 -4.06 -15.35 10.67
N ILE A 159 -4.88 -15.15 11.70
CA ILE A 159 -4.91 -13.92 12.47
C ILE A 159 -4.13 -14.13 13.76
N SER A 160 -3.03 -13.43 13.96
CA SER A 160 -2.20 -13.55 15.17
C SER A 160 -2.65 -12.58 16.25
N GLY A 161 -2.64 -12.98 17.52
CA GLY A 161 -2.94 -12.11 18.65
C GLY A 161 -3.82 -12.78 19.71
N PRO A 162 -4.09 -12.12 20.85
CA PRO A 162 -4.91 -12.67 21.93
C PRO A 162 -6.36 -12.95 21.53
N GLY A 163 -6.89 -12.25 20.51
CA GLY A 163 -8.19 -12.52 19.89
C GLY A 163 -8.10 -13.16 18.51
N GLY A 164 -6.91 -13.60 18.10
CA GLY A 164 -6.65 -14.20 16.80
C GLY A 164 -7.05 -15.68 16.70
N GLY A 165 -6.82 -16.27 15.54
CA GLY A 165 -7.15 -17.65 15.20
C GLY A 165 -6.99 -17.90 13.70
N ASP A 166 -7.26 -19.14 13.29
CA ASP A 166 -7.23 -19.55 11.90
C ASP A 166 -8.64 -19.81 11.40
N TRP A 167 -8.96 -19.26 10.24
CA TRP A 167 -10.24 -19.50 9.55
C TRP A 167 -9.97 -19.69 8.07
N PHE A 168 -10.80 -20.48 7.40
CA PHE A 168 -10.78 -20.56 5.95
C PHE A 168 -12.17 -20.31 5.36
N VAL A 169 -12.15 -19.69 4.19
CA VAL A 169 -13.34 -19.34 3.43
C VAL A 169 -13.26 -20.02 2.08
N VAL A 170 -14.19 -20.92 1.81
CA VAL A 170 -14.32 -21.58 0.51
C VAL A 170 -15.38 -20.84 -0.29
N VAL A 171 -14.99 -20.28 -1.43
CA VAL A 171 -15.92 -19.68 -2.38
C VAL A 171 -15.94 -20.54 -3.62
N LYS A 172 -17.09 -21.16 -3.87
CA LYS A 172 -17.30 -22.04 -5.03
C LYS A 172 -18.77 -22.00 -5.46
N ASP A 173 -19.02 -22.00 -6.77
CA ASP A 173 -20.37 -22.03 -7.34
C ASP A 173 -21.29 -20.91 -6.81
N GLN A 174 -20.72 -19.71 -6.57
CA GLN A 174 -21.42 -18.58 -5.95
C GLN A 174 -21.96 -18.87 -4.54
N THR A 175 -21.36 -19.83 -3.84
CA THR A 175 -21.58 -20.09 -2.42
C THR A 175 -20.32 -19.78 -1.63
N CYS A 176 -20.50 -19.36 -0.39
CA CYS A 176 -19.42 -19.05 0.54
C CYS A 176 -19.62 -19.86 1.81
N THR A 177 -18.63 -20.68 2.18
CA THR A 177 -18.58 -21.34 3.48
C THR A 177 -17.40 -20.81 4.27
N VAL A 178 -17.63 -20.56 5.56
CA VAL A 178 -16.62 -20.07 6.50
C VAL A 178 -16.47 -21.13 7.58
N GLU A 179 -15.25 -21.61 7.80
CA GLU A 179 -14.94 -22.61 8.80
C GLU A 179 -13.73 -22.17 9.64
N GLU A 180 -13.74 -22.54 10.92
CA GLU A 180 -12.62 -22.31 11.84
C GLU A 180 -11.59 -23.43 11.67
N GLY A 181 -10.33 -23.06 11.51
CA GLY A 181 -9.20 -23.97 11.32
C GLY A 181 -8.32 -23.64 10.12
N VAL A 182 -7.50 -24.62 9.75
CA VAL A 182 -6.55 -24.51 8.65
C VAL A 182 -6.96 -25.46 7.52
N HIS A 183 -7.17 -24.93 6.33
CA HIS A 183 -7.46 -25.73 5.15
C HIS A 183 -6.18 -26.42 4.64
N PRO A 184 -6.21 -27.71 4.24
CA PRO A 184 -5.02 -28.44 3.79
C PRO A 184 -4.46 -27.96 2.45
N SER A 185 -5.26 -27.28 1.64
CA SER A 185 -4.86 -26.75 0.32
C SER A 185 -5.48 -25.37 0.07
N PRO A 186 -5.00 -24.31 0.73
CA PRO A 186 -5.50 -22.96 0.52
C PRO A 186 -4.95 -22.39 -0.79
N THR A 187 -5.79 -21.65 -1.52
CA THR A 187 -5.35 -20.97 -2.75
C THR A 187 -4.59 -19.69 -2.42
N THR A 188 -5.04 -18.99 -1.38
CA THR A 188 -4.44 -17.74 -0.90
C THR A 188 -4.49 -17.74 0.62
N THR A 189 -3.41 -17.36 1.27
CA THR A 189 -3.30 -17.25 2.73
C THR A 189 -3.00 -15.81 3.13
N LEU A 190 -3.87 -15.20 3.93
CA LEU A 190 -3.75 -13.86 4.45
C LEU A 190 -3.34 -13.94 5.92
N LYS A 191 -2.19 -13.35 6.27
CA LYS A 191 -1.65 -13.32 7.63
C LYS A 191 -1.60 -11.89 8.14
N MET A 192 -2.16 -11.64 9.32
CA MET A 192 -2.13 -10.32 9.95
C MET A 192 -2.41 -10.37 11.45
N ALA A 193 -2.15 -9.28 12.17
CA ALA A 193 -2.50 -9.17 13.57
C ALA A 193 -4.01 -8.91 13.77
N ASP A 194 -4.58 -9.38 14.87
CA ASP A 194 -5.98 -9.20 15.25
C ASP A 194 -6.40 -7.72 15.26
N GLY A 195 -5.60 -6.84 15.87
CA GLY A 195 -5.86 -5.40 15.88
C GLY A 195 -5.87 -4.76 14.48
N ASP A 196 -4.98 -5.19 13.58
CA ASP A 196 -4.93 -4.67 12.21
C ASP A 196 -6.08 -5.24 11.36
N PHE A 197 -6.47 -6.50 11.57
CA PHE A 197 -7.65 -7.09 10.92
C PHE A 197 -8.93 -6.37 11.30
N LEU A 198 -9.12 -6.08 12.59
CA LEU A 198 -10.27 -5.31 13.06
C LEU A 198 -10.29 -3.89 12.48
N ALA A 199 -9.13 -3.23 12.42
CA ALA A 199 -9.02 -1.92 11.76
C ALA A 199 -9.36 -1.98 10.26
N LEU A 200 -9.02 -3.09 9.59
CA LEU A 200 -9.38 -3.32 8.19
C LEU A 200 -10.89 -3.47 8.01
N VAL A 201 -11.51 -4.32 8.81
CA VAL A 201 -12.96 -4.56 8.78
C VAL A 201 -13.76 -3.30 9.12
N GLU A 202 -13.23 -2.45 10.01
CA GLU A 202 -13.83 -1.15 10.34
C GLU A 202 -13.58 -0.06 9.28
N GLY A 203 -12.80 -0.34 8.23
CA GLY A 203 -12.43 0.63 7.19
C GLY A 203 -11.40 1.68 7.61
N LYS A 204 -10.79 1.53 8.80
CA LYS A 204 -9.74 2.42 9.31
C LYS A 204 -8.37 2.11 8.71
N LEU A 205 -8.19 0.91 8.18
CA LEU A 205 -6.97 0.45 7.52
C LEU A 205 -7.34 -0.18 6.18
N SER A 206 -6.94 0.39 5.06
CA SER A 206 -7.18 -0.27 3.78
C SER A 206 -6.29 -1.51 3.63
N ALA A 207 -6.77 -2.54 2.92
CA ALA A 207 -5.97 -3.72 2.59
C ALA A 207 -4.65 -3.36 1.89
N MET A 208 -4.67 -2.32 1.05
CA MET A 208 -3.49 -1.79 0.36
C MET A 208 -2.44 -1.21 1.33
N GLN A 209 -2.88 -0.42 2.31
CA GLN A 209 -1.99 0.10 3.37
C GLN A 209 -1.44 -1.03 4.25
N ALA A 210 -2.29 -2.00 4.62
CA ALA A 210 -1.86 -3.15 5.41
C ALA A 210 -0.78 -3.98 4.68
N PHE A 211 -0.95 -4.21 3.37
CA PHE A 211 0.01 -4.98 2.57
C PHE A 211 1.35 -4.25 2.38
N SER A 212 1.31 -2.98 1.95
CA SER A 212 2.52 -2.18 1.71
C SER A 212 3.35 -1.92 2.97
N THR A 213 2.70 -1.86 4.14
CA THR A 213 3.38 -1.72 5.45
C THR A 213 3.84 -3.05 6.03
N GLY A 214 3.56 -4.19 5.37
CA GLY A 214 3.92 -5.52 5.81
C GLY A 214 3.05 -6.09 6.95
N LYS A 215 1.99 -5.38 7.34
CA LYS A 215 1.01 -5.80 8.35
C LYS A 215 0.08 -6.91 7.85
N LEU A 216 -0.21 -6.89 6.55
CA LEU A 216 -0.87 -7.97 5.84
C LEU A 216 0.16 -8.68 4.96
N LYS A 217 0.37 -9.96 5.21
CA LYS A 217 1.18 -10.83 4.36
C LYS A 217 0.28 -11.77 3.59
N ILE A 218 0.52 -11.89 2.29
CA ILE A 218 -0.27 -12.73 1.40
C ILE A 218 0.67 -13.81 0.84
N GLU A 219 0.29 -15.07 1.01
CA GLU A 219 0.97 -16.24 0.45
C GLU A 219 0.03 -16.94 -0.54
N GLY A 220 0.57 -17.53 -1.62
CA GLY A 220 -0.21 -18.17 -2.67
C GLY A 220 -0.60 -17.21 -3.79
N ASP A 221 -1.84 -17.32 -4.29
CA ASP A 221 -2.31 -16.54 -5.44
C ASP A 221 -2.70 -15.11 -5.02
N LEU A 222 -1.79 -14.16 -5.31
CA LEU A 222 -1.98 -12.75 -5.01
C LEU A 222 -3.11 -12.12 -5.83
N MET A 223 -3.35 -12.56 -7.07
CA MET A 223 -4.44 -12.02 -7.90
C MET A 223 -5.80 -12.39 -7.33
N LYS A 224 -5.93 -13.63 -6.83
CA LYS A 224 -7.14 -14.08 -6.15
C LYS A 224 -7.36 -13.39 -4.80
N SER A 225 -6.32 -12.90 -4.13
CA SER A 225 -6.48 -12.13 -2.87
C SER A 225 -7.34 -10.87 -3.03
N GLN A 226 -7.32 -10.24 -4.21
CA GLN A 226 -8.14 -9.05 -4.52
C GLN A 226 -9.64 -9.39 -4.56
N LEU A 227 -9.97 -10.66 -4.79
CA LEU A 227 -11.36 -11.11 -4.76
C LEU A 227 -11.96 -11.01 -3.35
N VAL A 228 -11.16 -11.01 -2.28
CA VAL A 228 -11.69 -10.85 -0.91
C VAL A 228 -12.43 -9.51 -0.78
N GLN A 229 -11.82 -8.41 -1.21
CA GLN A 229 -12.47 -7.09 -1.19
C GLN A 229 -13.71 -7.07 -2.10
N ARG A 230 -13.62 -7.68 -3.29
CA ARG A 230 -14.72 -7.74 -4.25
C ARG A 230 -15.88 -8.62 -3.78
N LEU A 231 -15.63 -9.69 -3.05
CA LEU A 231 -16.64 -10.64 -2.59
C LEU A 231 -17.28 -10.22 -1.26
N PHE A 232 -16.55 -9.52 -0.39
CA PHE A 232 -17.02 -9.21 0.96
C PHE A 232 -17.14 -7.70 1.26
N GLY A 233 -16.61 -6.83 0.41
CA GLY A 233 -16.66 -5.37 0.62
C GLY A 233 -15.78 -4.86 1.76
N LEU A 234 -14.72 -5.61 2.07
CA LEU A 234 -13.68 -5.29 3.05
C LEU A 234 -12.55 -4.48 2.42
#